data_AF-A0A9D4QZC7-F1
#
_entry.id   AF-A0A9D4QZC7-F1
#
_cell.length_a   1.000
_cell.length_b   1.000
_cell.length_c   1.000
_cell.angle_alpha   90.00
_cell.angle_beta   90.00
_cell.angle_gamma   90.00
#
_symmetry.space_group_name_H-M   'P 1'
#
loop_
_entity.id
_entity.type
_entity.pdbx_description
1 polymer ?
#
loop_
_entity_poly.entity_id
_entity_poly.type
_entity_poly.pdbx_seq_one_letter_code
_entity_poly.pdbx_strand_id
1 'polypeptide(L)'
;MQNVSSNVNCENVNATCMCYENIPAELPPNSTRVELNCIDPMSITNEQFRGGGWERITYLRLFWNGKSSKSNTLFGGIFTGLKHLTALHINIVSLETLDKGVFDGLENLTILNLDNCWQLDFNNFLDIMSNEDVLPNLHQLSLRKTS
;
A
#
# COMPACT_ATOMS: atom_id res chain seq x y z
N MET A 1 36.03 -5.76 -0.18
CA MET A 1 35.08 -4.64 -0.13
C MET A 1 33.91 -5.10 0.70
N GLN A 2 33.80 -4.58 1.93
CA GLN A 2 32.87 -5.01 2.97
C GLN A 2 31.46 -4.45 2.73
N ASN A 3 30.47 -5.33 2.94
CA ASN A 3 29.11 -5.11 3.40
C ASN A 3 28.49 -3.71 3.29
N VAL A 4 27.54 -3.57 2.36
CA VAL A 4 26.32 -2.77 2.59
C VAL A 4 25.14 -3.74 2.58
N SER A 5 25.16 -4.69 3.53
CA SER A 5 24.04 -5.58 3.81
C SER A 5 23.21 -5.01 4.94
N SER A 6 21.91 -4.93 4.70
CA SER A 6 20.83 -5.08 5.68
C SER A 6 20.77 -4.07 6.84
N ASN A 7 19.89 -3.08 6.69
CA ASN A 7 19.04 -2.67 7.81
C ASN A 7 17.56 -2.71 7.43
N VAL A 8 17.19 -3.60 6.51
CA VAL A 8 15.81 -3.98 6.28
C VAL A 8 15.68 -5.38 6.85
N ASN A 9 15.00 -5.50 7.99
CA ASN A 9 14.67 -6.78 8.60
C ASN A 9 13.54 -7.45 7.78
N CYS A 10 13.75 -7.66 6.48
CA CYS A 10 12.91 -8.50 5.63
C CYS A 10 13.43 -9.93 5.79
N GLU A 11 13.09 -10.59 6.90
CA GLU A 11 13.52 -11.98 7.09
C GLU A 11 12.80 -12.90 6.09
N ASN A 12 13.59 -13.49 5.19
CA ASN A 12 13.24 -14.59 4.28
C ASN A 12 12.27 -14.27 3.13
N VAL A 13 12.14 -15.26 2.23
CA VAL A 13 11.48 -15.33 0.91
C VAL A 13 10.06 -14.72 0.82
N ASN A 14 9.47 -14.31 1.96
CA ASN A 14 8.20 -13.62 2.11
C ASN A 14 8.37 -12.20 2.71
N ALA A 15 9.39 -11.45 2.29
CA ALA A 15 9.85 -10.13 2.77
C ALA A 15 8.84 -9.35 3.64
N THR A 16 8.69 -9.75 4.90
CA THR A 16 7.98 -8.97 5.91
C THR A 16 9.00 -7.98 6.43
N CYS A 17 9.03 -6.80 5.81
CA CYS A 17 9.99 -5.77 6.14
C CYS A 17 9.49 -5.06 7.40
N MET A 18 10.04 -5.44 8.55
CA MET A 18 9.91 -4.65 9.77
C MET A 18 10.84 -3.45 9.62
N CYS A 19 10.36 -2.41 8.94
CA CYS A 19 11.12 -1.20 8.71
C CYS A 19 11.18 -0.41 10.03
N TYR A 20 12.33 -0.41 10.70
CA TYR A 20 12.48 0.30 11.97
C TYR A 20 12.56 1.82 11.79
N GLU A 21 12.85 2.35 10.58
CA GLU A 21 12.89 3.82 10.36
C GLU A 21 12.44 4.31 8.96
N ASN A 22 12.58 3.56 7.85
CA ASN A 22 12.21 4.02 6.48
C ASN A 22 11.80 2.88 5.53
N ILE A 23 10.97 3.17 4.51
CA ILE A 23 10.66 2.23 3.40
C ILE A 23 11.96 1.98 2.60
N PRO A 24 12.32 0.73 2.30
CA PRO A 24 13.59 0.44 1.64
C PRO A 24 13.59 0.93 0.19
N ALA A 25 14.70 1.58 -0.23
CA ALA A 25 14.88 2.02 -1.60
C ALA A 25 14.90 0.83 -2.57
N GLU A 26 15.50 -0.30 -2.18
CA GLU A 26 15.54 -1.52 -2.99
C GLU A 26 15.06 -2.73 -2.19
N LEU A 27 14.36 -3.65 -2.85
CA LEU A 27 13.95 -4.91 -2.24
C LEU A 27 15.00 -6.00 -2.49
N PRO A 28 15.13 -6.96 -1.57
CA PRO A 28 15.95 -8.15 -1.82
C PRO A 28 15.53 -8.86 -3.11
N PRO A 29 16.46 -9.50 -3.84
CA PRO A 29 16.14 -10.32 -5.00
C PRO A 29 15.01 -11.33 -4.69
N ASN A 30 14.11 -11.53 -5.65
CA ASN A 30 12.96 -12.44 -5.57
C ASN A 30 11.86 -12.08 -4.54
N SER A 31 11.89 -10.88 -3.94
CA SER A 31 10.79 -10.42 -3.09
C SER A 31 9.51 -10.22 -3.91
N THR A 32 8.45 -10.97 -3.59
CA THR A 32 7.12 -10.84 -4.22
C THR A 32 6.04 -10.38 -3.24
N ARG A 33 6.25 -10.59 -1.94
CA ARG A 33 5.33 -10.20 -0.87
C ARG A 33 6.01 -9.20 0.05
N VAL A 34 5.41 -8.02 0.20
CA VAL A 34 5.91 -6.96 1.08
C VAL A 34 4.84 -6.58 2.09
N GLU A 35 5.21 -6.52 3.37
CA GLU A 35 4.39 -5.96 4.44
C GLU A 35 5.14 -4.82 5.13
N LEU A 36 4.50 -3.65 5.24
CA LEU A 36 5.05 -2.44 5.86
C LEU A 36 4.24 -2.10 7.11
N ASN A 37 4.83 -2.25 8.30
CA ASN A 37 4.16 -2.08 9.60
C ASN A 37 4.44 -0.75 10.31
N CYS A 38 4.95 0.26 9.60
CA CYS A 38 5.43 1.52 10.17
C CYS A 38 5.11 2.75 9.30
N ILE A 39 4.14 2.65 8.39
CA ILE A 39 3.87 3.75 7.46
C ILE A 39 3.14 4.87 8.20
N ASP A 40 3.60 6.11 8.08
CA ASP A 40 2.75 7.26 8.35
C ASP A 40 2.04 7.62 7.03
N PRO A 41 0.70 7.53 6.94
CA PRO A 41 -0.05 7.84 5.73
C PRO A 41 0.26 9.24 5.17
N MET A 42 0.62 10.18 6.05
CA MET A 42 0.95 11.55 5.67
C MET A 42 2.36 11.71 5.08
N SER A 43 3.23 10.71 5.25
CA SER A 43 4.65 10.79 4.85
C SER A 43 4.99 9.85 3.69
N ILE A 44 4.12 8.87 3.38
CA ILE A 44 4.34 7.93 2.29
C ILE A 44 3.97 8.55 0.94
N THR A 45 4.85 8.40 -0.05
CA THR A 45 4.64 8.86 -1.42
C THR A 45 4.94 7.71 -2.40
N ASN A 46 4.77 7.96 -3.69
CA ASN A 46 5.15 6.97 -4.71
C ASN A 46 6.68 6.82 -4.86
N GLU A 47 7.47 7.79 -4.40
CA GLU A 47 8.93 7.77 -4.57
C GLU A 47 9.57 6.56 -3.89
N GLN A 48 9.04 6.12 -2.75
CA GLN A 48 9.58 4.95 -2.05
C GLN A 48 9.34 3.63 -2.81
N PHE A 49 8.40 3.59 -3.76
CA PHE A 49 8.08 2.42 -4.56
C PHE A 49 8.77 2.41 -5.93
N ARG A 50 9.70 3.33 -6.19
CA ARG A 50 10.39 3.46 -7.50
C ARG A 50 11.71 2.71 -7.60
N GLY A 51 12.33 2.34 -6.49
CA GLY A 51 13.63 1.69 -6.55
C GLY A 51 13.54 0.20 -6.90
N GLY A 52 14.70 -0.42 -7.17
CA GLY A 52 14.77 -1.75 -7.74
C GLY A 52 14.13 -2.80 -6.83
N GLY A 53 13.17 -3.57 -7.35
CA GLY A 53 12.45 -4.53 -6.51
C GLY A 53 10.95 -4.35 -6.60
N TRP A 54 10.51 -3.11 -6.39
CA TRP A 54 9.11 -2.78 -6.18
C TRP A 54 8.23 -3.10 -7.38
N GLU A 55 8.77 -3.02 -8.60
CA GLU A 55 8.04 -3.31 -9.81
C GLU A 55 7.57 -4.77 -9.92
N ARG A 56 8.20 -5.70 -9.18
CA ARG A 56 7.98 -7.16 -9.27
C ARG A 56 7.04 -7.72 -8.22
N ILE A 57 6.67 -6.93 -7.20
CA ILE A 57 5.86 -7.44 -6.10
C ILE A 57 4.45 -7.75 -6.58
N THR A 58 3.87 -8.81 -6.03
CA THR A 58 2.49 -9.24 -6.30
C THR A 58 1.59 -9.01 -5.09
N TYR A 59 2.16 -8.81 -3.91
CA TYR A 59 1.43 -8.51 -2.68
C TYR A 59 2.06 -7.36 -1.91
N LEU A 60 1.22 -6.41 -1.51
CA LEU A 60 1.59 -5.30 -0.63
C LEU A 60 0.59 -5.19 0.51
N ARG A 61 1.11 -5.10 1.74
CA ARG A 61 0.35 -4.68 2.91
C ARG A 61 0.93 -3.41 3.49
N LEU A 62 0.05 -2.44 3.69
CA LEU A 62 0.27 -1.20 4.40
C LEU A 62 -0.38 -1.31 5.78
N PHE A 63 0.37 -1.15 6.86
CA PHE A 63 -0.17 -1.21 8.22
C PHE A 63 0.27 -0.01 9.06
N TRP A 64 -0.73 0.63 9.68
CA TRP A 64 -0.56 1.72 10.63
C TRP A 64 -1.70 1.73 11.65
N ASN A 65 -1.36 1.79 12.92
CA ASN A 65 -2.30 1.93 14.03
C ASN A 65 -2.06 3.20 14.86
N GLY A 66 -1.24 4.12 14.36
CA GLY A 66 -0.94 5.37 15.03
C GLY A 66 -2.11 6.35 14.98
N LYS A 67 -2.05 7.33 15.89
CA LYS A 67 -3.01 8.44 15.94
C LYS A 67 -2.43 9.64 15.21
N SER A 68 -3.28 10.36 14.48
CA SER A 68 -2.95 11.64 13.88
C SER A 68 -3.90 12.71 14.41
N SER A 69 -3.43 13.95 14.50
CA SER A 69 -4.28 15.12 14.76
C SER A 69 -4.89 15.71 13.48
N LYS A 70 -4.54 15.15 12.32
CA LYS A 70 -5.03 15.52 11.00
C LYS A 70 -5.69 14.32 10.33
N SER A 71 -6.56 14.59 9.37
CA SER A 71 -7.11 13.58 8.47
C SER A 71 -5.95 12.87 7.77
N ASN A 72 -5.91 11.54 7.88
CA ASN A 72 -4.95 10.75 7.12
C ASN A 72 -5.52 10.47 5.74
N THR A 73 -4.74 10.80 4.72
CA THR A 73 -5.08 10.64 3.31
C THR A 73 -4.06 9.74 2.64
N LEU A 74 -4.49 8.81 1.79
CA LEU A 74 -3.60 8.20 0.80
C LEU A 74 -3.71 8.96 -0.52
N PHE A 75 -2.59 9.52 -0.95
CA PHE A 75 -2.50 10.41 -2.09
C PHE A 75 -2.61 9.68 -3.44
N GLY A 76 -3.09 10.38 -4.45
CA GLY A 76 -3.19 9.88 -5.83
C GLY A 76 -1.86 9.38 -6.37
N GLY A 77 -1.88 8.24 -7.07
CA GLY A 77 -0.70 7.66 -7.71
C GLY A 77 0.33 7.07 -6.74
N ILE A 78 0.04 6.96 -5.44
CA ILE A 78 0.96 6.39 -4.44
C ILE A 78 1.47 4.99 -4.83
N PHE A 79 0.67 4.18 -5.51
CA PHE A 79 1.05 2.84 -5.95
C PHE A 79 1.60 2.77 -7.39
N THR A 80 1.86 3.92 -8.02
CA THR A 80 2.38 3.97 -9.40
C THR A 80 3.69 3.18 -9.51
N GLY A 81 3.78 2.30 -10.50
CA GLY A 81 4.95 1.46 -10.75
C GLY A 81 4.84 0.04 -10.19
N LEU A 82 3.87 -0.23 -9.31
CA LEU A 82 3.55 -1.57 -8.79
C LEU A 82 2.72 -2.38 -9.80
N LYS A 83 3.16 -2.43 -11.06
CA LYS A 83 2.41 -2.97 -12.20
C LYS A 83 2.05 -4.46 -12.10
N HIS A 84 2.76 -5.23 -11.28
CA HIS A 84 2.50 -6.67 -11.07
C HIS A 84 1.70 -6.96 -9.79
N LEU A 85 1.24 -5.93 -9.08
CA LEU A 85 0.51 -6.09 -7.83
C LEU A 85 -0.87 -6.72 -8.08
N THR A 86 -1.12 -7.88 -7.47
CA THR A 86 -2.39 -8.60 -7.57
C THR A 86 -3.22 -8.50 -6.29
N ALA A 87 -2.59 -8.18 -5.16
CA ALA A 87 -3.24 -8.05 -3.86
C ALA A 87 -2.70 -6.84 -3.08
N LEU A 88 -3.61 -5.96 -2.66
CA LEU A 88 -3.33 -4.77 -1.87
C LEU A 88 -4.16 -4.79 -0.59
N HIS A 89 -3.49 -4.74 0.54
CA HIS A 89 -4.10 -4.66 1.85
C HIS A 89 -3.71 -3.34 2.51
N ILE A 90 -4.71 -2.51 2.83
CA ILE A 90 -4.50 -1.26 3.57
C ILE A 90 -5.16 -1.42 4.92
N ASN A 91 -4.33 -1.45 5.96
CA ASN A 91 -4.70 -1.61 7.35
C ASN A 91 -4.26 -0.37 8.13
N ILE A 92 -4.88 0.76 7.81
CA ILE A 92 -4.60 2.06 8.42
C ILE A 92 -5.87 2.46 9.17
N VAL A 93 -5.91 2.21 10.48
CA VAL A 93 -7.13 2.35 11.29
C VAL A 93 -7.71 3.76 11.22
N SER A 94 -6.83 4.76 11.19
CA SER A 94 -7.13 6.19 11.17
C SER A 94 -7.14 6.79 9.76
N LEU A 95 -7.19 5.97 8.69
CA LEU A 95 -7.36 6.45 7.32
C LEU A 95 -8.77 7.01 7.15
N GLU A 96 -8.88 8.25 6.69
CA GLU A 96 -10.16 8.94 6.51
C GLU A 96 -10.49 9.11 5.03
N THR A 97 -9.49 9.41 4.19
CA THR A 97 -9.72 9.79 2.79
C THR A 97 -8.74 9.13 1.83
N LEU A 98 -9.21 8.93 0.61
CA LEU A 98 -8.46 8.48 -0.55
C LEU A 98 -8.54 9.58 -1.61
N ASP A 99 -7.40 10.00 -2.13
CA ASP A 99 -7.36 10.96 -3.22
C ASP A 99 -7.71 10.30 -4.56
N LYS A 100 -8.19 11.13 -5.48
CA LYS A 100 -8.43 10.71 -6.87
C LYS A 100 -7.15 10.12 -7.47
N GLY A 101 -7.29 8.94 -8.06
CA GLY A 101 -6.19 8.22 -8.69
C GLY A 101 -5.29 7.45 -7.72
N VAL A 102 -5.69 7.26 -6.45
CA VAL A 102 -4.90 6.47 -5.47
C VAL A 102 -4.55 5.07 -6.01
N PHE A 103 -5.43 4.47 -6.82
CA PHE A 103 -5.27 3.15 -7.42
C PHE A 103 -4.72 3.16 -8.86
N ASP A 104 -4.31 4.32 -9.38
CA ASP A 104 -3.82 4.43 -10.77
C ASP A 104 -2.63 3.48 -11.01
N GLY A 105 -2.66 2.78 -12.16
CA GLY A 105 -1.62 1.83 -12.56
C GLY A 105 -1.71 0.45 -11.91
N LEU A 106 -2.74 0.18 -11.10
CA LEU A 106 -3.00 -1.13 -10.48
C LEU A 106 -3.89 -2.04 -11.35
N GLU A 107 -3.62 -2.11 -12.65
CA GLU A 107 -4.45 -2.85 -13.63
C GLU A 107 -4.55 -4.35 -13.31
N ASN A 108 -3.53 -4.95 -12.69
CA ASN A 108 -3.50 -6.37 -12.34
C ASN A 108 -4.11 -6.69 -10.95
N LEU A 109 -4.64 -5.70 -10.24
CA LEU A 109 -5.14 -5.88 -8.88
C LEU A 109 -6.44 -6.69 -8.89
N THR A 110 -6.41 -7.82 -8.19
CA THR A 110 -7.56 -8.75 -8.06
C THR A 110 -8.19 -8.71 -6.69
N ILE A 111 -7.41 -8.34 -5.66
CA ILE A 111 -7.83 -8.28 -4.26
C ILE A 111 -7.49 -6.90 -3.70
N LEU A 112 -8.52 -6.19 -3.23
CA LEU A 112 -8.39 -4.97 -2.45
C LEU A 112 -9.03 -5.18 -1.08
N ASN A 113 -8.25 -5.01 -0.02
CA ASN A 113 -8.72 -5.11 1.36
C ASN A 113 -8.50 -3.78 2.11
N LEU A 114 -9.61 -3.17 2.52
CA LEU A 114 -9.72 -1.95 3.31
C LEU A 114 -10.50 -2.19 4.63
N ASP A 115 -10.73 -3.44 5.03
CA ASP A 115 -11.58 -3.79 6.18
C ASP A 115 -11.06 -3.23 7.51
N ASN A 116 -9.75 -2.96 7.58
CA ASN A 116 -9.09 -2.34 8.74
C ASN A 116 -8.89 -0.82 8.60
N CYS A 117 -9.58 -0.16 7.67
CA CYS A 117 -9.63 1.30 7.56
C CYS A 117 -10.91 1.84 8.20
N TRP A 118 -10.95 1.84 9.53
CA TRP A 118 -12.20 2.04 10.29
C TRP A 118 -12.76 3.46 10.25
N GLN A 119 -11.97 4.44 9.83
CA GLN A 119 -12.40 5.83 9.71
C GLN A 119 -12.62 6.27 8.26
N LEU A 120 -12.47 5.34 7.30
CA LEU A 120 -12.56 5.66 5.89
C LEU A 120 -13.96 6.18 5.56
N ASP A 121 -14.01 7.36 4.94
CA ASP A 121 -15.24 7.92 4.41
C ASP A 121 -15.71 7.04 3.24
N PHE A 122 -16.82 6.34 3.46
CA PHE A 122 -17.41 5.44 2.50
C PHE A 122 -17.86 6.17 1.22
N ASN A 123 -18.35 7.41 1.32
CA ASN A 123 -18.75 8.17 0.14
C ASN A 123 -17.53 8.58 -0.67
N ASN A 124 -16.44 9.00 -0.01
CA ASN A 124 -15.17 9.24 -0.69
C ASN A 124 -14.69 7.99 -1.45
N PHE A 125 -14.74 6.81 -0.83
CA PHE A 125 -14.40 5.56 -1.51
C PHE A 125 -15.32 5.29 -2.73
N LEU A 126 -16.64 5.47 -2.57
CA LEU A 126 -17.58 5.28 -3.68
C LEU A 126 -17.31 6.25 -4.84
N ASP A 127 -16.99 7.51 -4.55
CA ASP A 127 -16.66 8.50 -5.57
C ASP A 127 -15.42 8.09 -6.37
N ILE A 128 -14.39 7.55 -5.69
CA ILE A 128 -13.19 7.00 -6.34
C ILE A 128 -13.55 5.82 -7.23
N MET A 129 -14.40 4.91 -6.76
CA MET A 129 -14.78 3.69 -7.48
C MET A 129 -15.91 3.88 -8.50
N SER A 130 -16.46 5.10 -8.61
CA SER A 130 -17.58 5.40 -9.52
C SER A 130 -17.22 5.29 -11.01
N ASN A 131 -15.93 5.31 -11.34
CA ASN A 131 -15.43 5.11 -12.69
C ASN A 131 -15.14 3.61 -12.93
N GLU A 132 -15.77 3.04 -13.96
CA GLU A 132 -15.72 1.60 -14.28
C GLU A 132 -14.28 1.09 -14.55
N ASP A 133 -13.35 1.97 -14.93
CA ASP A 133 -11.98 1.60 -15.31
C ASP A 133 -10.95 1.65 -14.17
N VAL A 134 -11.35 1.99 -12.94
CA VAL A 134 -10.37 2.26 -11.85
C VAL A 134 -9.63 0.99 -11.42
N LEU A 135 -10.32 -0.14 -11.35
CA LEU A 135 -9.74 -1.45 -11.01
C LEU A 135 -10.42 -2.54 -11.85
N PRO A 136 -10.10 -2.65 -13.16
CA PRO A 136 -10.88 -3.44 -14.11
C PRO A 136 -10.82 -4.95 -13.86
N ASN A 137 -9.82 -5.42 -13.09
CA ASN A 137 -9.62 -6.83 -12.76
C ASN A 137 -9.93 -7.18 -11.29
N LEU A 138 -10.63 -6.30 -10.56
CA LEU A 138 -10.96 -6.54 -9.15
C LEU A 138 -12.01 -7.64 -9.01
N HIS A 139 -11.64 -8.74 -8.37
CA HIS A 139 -12.54 -9.88 -8.12
C HIS A 139 -13.00 -9.93 -6.66
N GLN A 140 -12.19 -9.40 -5.75
CA GLN A 140 -12.48 -9.40 -4.33
C GLN A 140 -12.22 -8.01 -3.74
N LEU A 141 -13.27 -7.46 -3.14
CA LEU A 141 -13.25 -6.23 -2.38
C LEU A 141 -13.70 -6.52 -0.96
N SER A 142 -12.85 -6.20 0.02
CA SER A 142 -13.19 -6.25 1.43
C SER A 142 -13.18 -4.83 1.97
N LEU A 143 -14.33 -4.34 2.42
CA LEU A 143 -14.44 -3.06 3.10
C LEU A 143 -15.45 -3.16 4.23
N ARG A 144 -15.18 -2.43 5.30
CA ARG A 144 -16.15 -2.22 6.37
C ARG A 144 -17.00 -1.01 6.00
N LYS A 145 -18.32 -1.20 5.95
CA LYS A 145 -19.25 -0.07 5.92
C LYS A 145 -19.30 0.55 7.31
N THR A 146 -18.81 1.78 7.45
CA THR A 146 -19.02 2.60 8.63
C THR A 146 -20.45 3.15 8.57
N SER A 147 -21.16 3.08 9.70
CA SER A 147 -22.59 3.41 9.84
C SER A 147 -22.83 4.89 10.04
#